data_AF-A0A1Y2AYY7-F1
#
_entry.id   AF-A0A1Y2AYY7-F1
#
_cell.length_a   1.000
_cell.length_b   1.000
_cell.length_c   1.000
_cell.angle_alpha   90.00
_cell.angle_beta   90.00
_cell.angle_gamma   90.00
#
_symmetry.space_group_name_H-M   'P 1'
#
loop_
_entity.id
_entity.type
_entity.pdbx_description
1 polymer ?
#
loop_
_entity_poly.entity_id
_entity_poly.type
_entity_poly.pdbx_seq_one_letter_code
_entity_poly.pdbx_strand_id
1 'polypeptide(L)'
;MALKFEGFKYLPKAAVFDLDYTLWPLYVDCLSGPPFRLKNHIVTDRSGSRITFYKDVPLILHSLKDHGIKIGIASRTGAISWAEKIVQLIPLPQIQEDKSSNSVTYSKTLKNVVDAIEIYPTSKVRHIKQIAKKFDINLNEILFFDDENRNIHDIRGIGVTSILVNNGMTVKVLHEGLKKFNNNMKDIYS
;
A
#
# COMPACT_ATOMS: atom_id res chain seq x y z
N MET A 1 15.36 5.46 10.12
CA MET A 1 14.33 5.95 11.04
C MET A 1 12.93 5.68 10.49
N ALA A 2 12.17 4.84 11.19
CA ALA A 2 10.73 4.68 10.97
C ALA A 2 9.99 5.98 11.31
N LEU A 3 8.87 6.23 10.64
CA LEU A 3 7.98 7.35 10.99
C LEU A 3 7.45 7.13 12.41
N LYS A 4 7.56 8.16 13.25
CA LYS A 4 6.95 8.11 14.58
C LYS A 4 5.44 8.27 14.47
N PHE A 5 4.69 7.32 15.03
CA PHE A 5 3.23 7.46 15.21
C PHE A 5 2.85 7.91 16.63
N GLU A 6 3.83 8.41 17.39
CA GLU A 6 3.65 9.05 18.70
C GLU A 6 2.64 10.22 18.57
N GLY A 7 1.55 10.19 19.35
CA GLY A 7 0.51 11.22 19.35
C GLY A 7 -0.85 10.78 18.80
N PHE A 8 -0.94 9.60 18.17
CA PHE A 8 -2.22 8.99 17.80
C PHE A 8 -2.71 8.05 18.91
N LYS A 9 -3.91 8.31 19.48
CA LYS A 9 -4.49 7.46 20.54
C LYS A 9 -4.88 6.07 20.03
N TYR A 10 -5.43 6.02 18.82
CA TYR A 10 -5.85 4.79 18.15
C TYR A 10 -5.04 4.54 16.87
N LEU A 11 -4.44 3.36 16.74
CA LEU A 11 -3.78 2.92 15.50
C LEU A 11 -4.65 1.88 14.78
N PRO A 12 -4.71 1.90 13.44
CA PRO A 12 -5.39 0.85 12.70
C PRO A 12 -4.66 -0.49 12.89
N LYS A 13 -5.41 -1.59 12.92
CA LYS A 13 -4.81 -2.94 12.93
C LYS A 13 -4.27 -3.33 11.56
N ALA A 14 -4.83 -2.73 10.49
CA ALA A 14 -4.34 -2.91 9.14
C ALA A 14 -4.42 -1.64 8.30
N ALA A 15 -3.41 -1.45 7.44
CA ALA A 15 -3.41 -0.47 6.37
C ALA A 15 -3.54 -1.20 5.03
N VAL A 16 -4.52 -0.82 4.23
CA VAL A 16 -4.78 -1.42 2.92
C VAL A 16 -4.59 -0.38 1.82
N PHE A 17 -3.86 -0.76 0.76
CA PHE A 17 -3.52 0.12 -0.35
C PHE A 17 -4.05 -0.42 -1.67
N ASP A 18 -4.49 0.47 -2.55
CA ASP A 18 -4.47 0.16 -3.99
C ASP A 18 -3.03 0.05 -4.53
N LEU A 19 -2.89 -0.41 -5.78
CA LEU A 19 -1.63 -0.51 -6.50
C LEU A 19 -1.39 0.70 -7.40
N ASP A 20 -2.13 0.77 -8.50
CA ASP A 20 -1.96 1.76 -9.56
C ASP A 20 -2.27 3.15 -9.00
N TYR A 21 -1.45 4.15 -9.34
CA TYR A 21 -1.52 5.55 -8.84
C TYR A 21 -1.51 5.75 -7.30
N THR A 22 -1.38 4.66 -6.54
CA THR A 22 -1.26 4.68 -5.08
C THR A 22 0.16 4.31 -4.65
N LEU A 23 0.69 3.15 -5.06
CA LEU A 23 2.06 2.73 -4.75
C LEU A 23 3.07 3.10 -5.84
N TRP A 24 2.65 3.13 -7.10
CA TRP A 24 3.48 3.53 -8.24
C TRP A 24 2.71 4.41 -9.23
N PRO A 25 3.39 5.25 -10.03
CA PRO A 25 2.76 6.24 -10.90
C PRO A 25 2.39 5.68 -12.28
N LEU A 26 1.71 4.53 -12.35
CA LEU A 26 1.29 3.91 -13.61
C LEU A 26 0.09 2.99 -13.40
N TYR A 27 -0.60 2.68 -14.51
CA TYR A 27 -1.50 1.53 -14.59
C TYR A 27 -0.75 0.32 -15.10
N VAL A 28 -0.83 -0.81 -14.39
CA VAL A 28 -0.15 -2.05 -14.78
C VAL A 28 -0.64 -2.59 -16.12
N ASP A 29 -1.92 -2.40 -16.45
CA ASP A 29 -2.51 -2.86 -17.70
C ASP A 29 -2.09 -2.05 -18.94
N CYS A 30 -1.47 -0.88 -18.73
CA CYS A 30 -0.91 -0.04 -19.77
C CYS A 30 0.57 -0.36 -20.08
N LEU A 31 1.17 -1.32 -19.37
CA LEU A 31 2.54 -1.78 -19.63
C LEU A 31 2.61 -2.61 -20.92
N SER A 32 3.81 -2.70 -21.51
CA SER A 32 4.06 -3.55 -22.69
C SER A 32 4.05 -5.05 -22.40
N GLY A 33 3.75 -5.43 -21.15
CA GLY A 33 3.62 -6.79 -20.69
C GLY A 33 4.95 -7.54 -20.48
N PRO A 34 4.88 -8.87 -20.27
CA PRO A 34 6.04 -9.69 -19.92
C PRO A 34 7.04 -9.84 -21.09
N PRO A 35 8.31 -10.19 -20.83
CA PRO A 35 8.84 -10.58 -19.53
C PRO A 35 9.10 -9.37 -18.63
N PHE A 36 8.62 -9.45 -17.39
CA PHE A 36 9.05 -8.53 -16.33
C PHE A 36 10.43 -8.96 -15.83
N ARG A 37 11.40 -8.05 -15.86
CA ARG A 37 12.79 -8.33 -15.52
C ARG A 37 13.27 -7.42 -14.41
N LEU A 38 14.05 -7.95 -13.48
CA LEU A 38 14.78 -7.16 -12.49
C LEU A 38 16.19 -6.89 -13.04
N LYS A 39 16.51 -5.62 -13.31
CA LYS A 39 17.84 -5.18 -13.73
C LYS A 39 18.28 -4.00 -12.87
N ASN A 40 19.45 -4.10 -12.24
CA ASN A 40 19.98 -3.06 -11.34
C ASN A 40 18.97 -2.60 -10.29
N HIS A 41 18.28 -3.55 -9.63
CA HIS A 41 17.23 -3.29 -8.64
C HIS A 41 16.01 -2.50 -9.14
N ILE A 42 15.81 -2.43 -10.47
CA ILE A 42 14.63 -1.81 -11.08
C ILE A 42 13.90 -2.88 -11.88
N VAL A 43 12.58 -2.98 -11.68
CA VAL A 43 11.74 -3.85 -12.50
C VAL A 43 11.41 -3.11 -13.80
N THR A 44 11.55 -3.80 -14.92
CA THR A 44 11.15 -3.30 -16.24
C THR A 44 10.20 -4.26 -16.93
N ASP A 45 9.33 -3.72 -17.78
CA ASP A 45 8.54 -4.51 -18.72
C ASP A 45 9.37 -4.90 -19.97
N ARG A 46 8.71 -5.51 -20.98
CA ARG A 46 9.33 -5.87 -22.27
C ARG A 46 9.95 -4.68 -23.01
N SER A 47 9.35 -3.50 -22.92
CA SER A 47 9.82 -2.29 -23.61
C SER A 47 10.98 -1.60 -22.88
N GLY A 48 11.27 -2.00 -21.64
CA GLY A 48 12.24 -1.32 -20.78
C GLY A 48 11.62 -0.23 -19.91
N SER A 49 10.28 -0.09 -19.91
CA SER A 49 9.58 0.86 -19.04
C SER A 49 9.82 0.50 -17.58
N ARG A 50 10.33 1.47 -16.81
CA ARG A 50 10.76 1.28 -15.42
C ARG A 50 9.56 1.37 -14.48
N ILE A 51 9.43 0.40 -13.60
CA ILE A 51 8.41 0.36 -12.56
C ILE A 51 9.09 0.67 -11.23
N THR A 52 8.71 1.80 -10.63
CA THR A 52 9.28 2.29 -9.36
C THR A 52 8.17 2.81 -8.46
N PHE A 53 8.36 2.68 -7.14
CA PHE A 53 7.46 3.26 -6.16
C PHE A 53 7.46 4.78 -6.18
N TYR A 54 6.39 5.38 -5.64
CA TYR A 54 6.47 6.74 -5.12
C TYR A 54 7.53 6.83 -4.02
N LYS A 55 8.20 7.99 -3.93
CA LYS A 55 9.38 8.22 -3.10
C LYS A 55 9.23 7.76 -1.64
N ASP A 56 8.07 8.02 -1.03
CA ASP A 56 7.83 7.79 0.39
C ASP A 56 7.30 6.39 0.70
N VAL A 57 6.83 5.65 -0.30
CA VAL A 57 6.21 4.33 -0.12
C VAL A 57 7.11 3.35 0.63
N PRO A 58 8.42 3.22 0.33
CA PRO A 58 9.28 2.34 1.11
C PRO A 58 9.31 2.69 2.61
N LEU A 59 9.40 3.99 2.95
CA LEU A 59 9.39 4.46 4.33
C LEU A 59 8.06 4.15 5.02
N ILE A 60 6.94 4.39 4.33
CA ILE A 60 5.61 4.11 4.84
C ILE A 60 5.45 2.63 5.17
N LEU A 61 5.79 1.74 4.24
CA LEU A 61 5.62 0.30 4.41
C LEU A 61 6.48 -0.27 5.54
N HIS A 62 7.74 0.15 5.65
CA HIS A 62 8.60 -0.24 6.78
C HIS A 62 8.03 0.27 8.10
N SER A 63 7.63 1.55 8.16
CA SER A 63 7.10 2.15 9.40
C SER A 63 5.82 1.46 9.88
N LEU A 64 4.93 1.06 8.96
CA LEU A 64 3.73 0.31 9.31
C LEU A 64 4.06 -1.05 9.93
N LYS A 65 5.01 -1.80 9.34
CA LYS A 65 5.46 -3.09 9.91
C LYS A 65 6.11 -2.93 11.27
N ASP A 66 6.94 -1.90 11.44
CA ASP A 66 7.63 -1.62 12.70
C ASP A 66 6.65 -1.32 13.84
N HIS A 67 5.47 -0.76 13.52
CA HIS A 67 4.38 -0.53 14.47
C HIS A 67 3.39 -1.70 14.58
N GLY A 68 3.69 -2.86 14.00
CA GLY A 68 2.83 -4.05 14.06
C GLY A 68 1.53 -3.95 13.24
N ILE A 69 1.43 -2.98 12.33
CA ILE A 69 0.25 -2.79 11.47
C ILE A 69 0.34 -3.74 10.29
N LYS A 70 -0.69 -4.57 10.07
CA LYS A 70 -0.76 -5.49 8.93
C LYS A 70 -0.94 -4.72 7.63
N ILE A 71 -0.31 -5.18 6.56
CA ILE A 71 -0.37 -4.50 5.25
C ILE A 71 -1.17 -5.35 4.26
N GLY A 72 -2.22 -4.77 3.70
CA GLY A 72 -3.02 -5.37 2.64
C GLY A 72 -2.88 -4.64 1.30
N ILE A 73 -3.05 -5.38 0.21
CA ILE A 73 -3.19 -4.84 -1.15
C ILE A 73 -4.57 -5.21 -1.68
N ALA A 74 -5.29 -4.24 -2.20
CA ALA A 74 -6.58 -4.44 -2.85
C ALA A 74 -6.57 -3.72 -4.20
N SER A 75 -6.51 -4.44 -5.32
CA SER A 75 -6.48 -3.85 -6.66
C SER A 75 -7.53 -4.47 -7.57
N ARG A 76 -8.08 -3.64 -8.47
CA ARG A 76 -9.11 -4.02 -9.44
C ARG A 76 -8.57 -4.37 -10.83
N THR A 77 -7.25 -4.34 -11.02
CA THR A 77 -6.66 -4.55 -12.34
C THR A 77 -7.05 -5.91 -12.94
N GLY A 78 -7.37 -5.90 -14.23
CA GLY A 78 -7.58 -7.12 -15.01
C GLY A 78 -6.27 -7.81 -15.38
N ALA A 79 -5.14 -7.10 -15.33
CA ALA A 79 -3.80 -7.63 -15.59
C ALA A 79 -3.24 -8.36 -14.35
N ILE A 80 -4.01 -9.31 -13.81
CA ILE A 80 -3.76 -9.98 -12.52
C ILE A 80 -2.34 -10.56 -12.47
N SER A 81 -1.99 -11.41 -13.44
CA SER A 81 -0.68 -12.08 -13.47
C SER A 81 0.50 -11.11 -13.59
N TRP A 82 0.28 -9.94 -14.19
CA TRP A 82 1.31 -8.91 -14.33
C TRP A 82 1.53 -8.20 -13.01
N ALA A 83 0.46 -7.76 -12.36
CA ALA A 83 0.52 -7.11 -11.06
C ALA A 83 1.13 -8.04 -10.01
N GLU A 84 0.72 -9.31 -9.95
CA GLU A 84 1.31 -10.30 -9.05
C GLU A 84 2.82 -10.49 -9.31
N LYS A 85 3.22 -10.57 -10.58
CA LYS A 85 4.63 -10.73 -10.94
C LYS A 85 5.44 -9.50 -10.54
N ILE A 86 4.91 -8.30 -10.72
CA ILE A 86 5.55 -7.06 -10.31
C ILE A 86 5.68 -7.00 -8.79
N VAL A 87 4.63 -7.32 -8.03
CA VAL A 87 4.67 -7.37 -6.55
C VAL A 87 5.73 -8.35 -6.05
N GLN A 88 5.92 -9.49 -6.73
CA GLN A 88 6.97 -10.46 -6.42
C GLN A 88 8.38 -9.97 -6.72
N LEU A 89 8.56 -9.16 -7.76
CA LEU A 89 9.88 -8.75 -8.24
C LEU A 89 10.34 -7.41 -7.68
N ILE A 90 9.41 -6.49 -7.42
CA ILE A 90 9.75 -5.10 -7.12
C ILE A 90 10.47 -5.03 -5.76
N PRO A 91 11.74 -4.61 -5.76
CA PRO A 91 12.51 -4.57 -4.53
C PRO A 91 12.06 -3.37 -3.70
N LEU A 92 11.99 -3.55 -2.39
CA LEU A 92 11.68 -2.50 -1.44
C LEU A 92 13.01 -1.99 -0.87
N PRO A 93 13.41 -0.74 -1.19
CA PRO A 93 14.63 -0.15 -0.63
C PRO A 93 14.63 -0.22 0.90
N GLN A 94 15.74 -0.65 1.51
CA GLN A 94 15.93 -0.50 2.96
C GLN A 94 16.31 0.95 3.28
N ILE A 95 15.84 1.41 4.44
CA ILE A 95 16.19 2.72 4.98
C ILE A 95 17.26 2.49 6.04
N GLN A 96 18.53 2.67 5.66
CA GLN A 96 19.67 2.59 6.59
C GLN A 96 19.86 3.93 7.31
N GLU A 97 20.26 3.87 8.58
CA GLU A 97 20.45 5.04 9.44
C GLU A 97 21.84 5.68 9.28
N ASP A 98 22.83 4.90 8.84
CA ASP A 98 24.23 5.34 8.78
C ASP A 98 24.64 5.80 7.37
N LYS A 99 24.82 7.12 7.21
CA LYS A 99 25.27 7.81 6.00
C LYS A 99 26.79 7.66 5.73
N SER A 100 27.35 6.46 5.81
CA SER A 100 28.77 6.23 5.48
C SER A 100 28.98 5.39 4.23
N SER A 101 27.94 4.76 3.68
CA SER A 101 28.02 4.06 2.40
C SER A 101 26.81 4.40 1.54
N ASN A 102 27.04 4.94 0.33
CA ASN A 102 26.01 5.26 -0.67
C ASN A 102 25.29 4.02 -1.25
N SER A 103 25.36 2.86 -0.59
CA SER A 103 24.78 1.62 -1.07
C SER A 103 23.37 1.44 -0.51
N VAL A 104 22.37 1.53 -1.38
CA VAL A 104 20.99 1.15 -1.05
C VAL A 104 20.92 -0.36 -0.98
N THR A 105 20.62 -0.90 0.21
CA THR A 105 20.43 -2.35 0.40
C THR A 105 19.01 -2.74 0.04
N TYR A 106 18.87 -3.81 -0.74
CA TYR A 106 17.58 -4.39 -1.13
C TYR A 106 17.52 -5.82 -0.61
N SER A 107 16.93 -6.02 0.57
CA SER A 107 16.81 -7.34 1.21
C SER A 107 15.42 -7.97 1.05
N LYS A 108 14.42 -7.15 0.71
CA LYS A 108 13.01 -7.55 0.65
C LYS A 108 12.37 -7.00 -0.63
N THR A 109 11.35 -7.71 -1.09
CA THR A 109 10.41 -7.25 -2.13
C THR A 109 9.11 -6.78 -1.49
N LEU A 110 8.23 -6.14 -2.26
CA LEU A 110 6.89 -5.80 -1.78
C LEU A 110 6.16 -7.04 -1.25
N LYS A 111 6.28 -8.17 -1.94
CA LYS A 111 5.67 -9.44 -1.51
C LYS A 111 6.11 -9.89 -0.12
N ASN A 112 7.34 -9.57 0.31
CA ASN A 112 7.83 -9.94 1.64
C ASN A 112 7.26 -9.09 2.78
N VAL A 113 6.69 -7.91 2.45
CA VAL A 113 6.20 -6.94 3.43
C VAL A 113 4.67 -6.96 3.53
N VAL A 114 3.98 -7.35 2.46
CA VAL A 114 2.51 -7.43 2.39
C VAL A 114 2.00 -8.75 2.98
N ASP A 115 1.01 -8.66 3.87
CA ASP A 115 0.41 -9.79 4.60
C ASP A 115 -0.82 -10.38 3.86
N ALA A 116 -1.55 -9.55 3.10
CA ALA A 116 -2.68 -9.98 2.26
C ALA A 116 -2.70 -9.28 0.89
N ILE A 117 -3.02 -10.02 -0.16
CA ILE A 117 -3.08 -9.51 -1.54
C ILE A 117 -4.39 -9.98 -2.15
N GLU A 118 -5.21 -9.04 -2.59
CA GLU A 118 -6.43 -9.26 -3.34
C GLU A 118 -6.36 -8.46 -4.65
N ILE A 119 -6.08 -9.12 -5.78
CA ILE A 119 -5.91 -8.49 -7.10
C ILE A 119 -6.82 -9.19 -8.10
N TYR A 120 -7.99 -8.62 -8.39
CA TYR A 120 -8.92 -9.13 -9.41
C TYR A 120 -10.04 -8.11 -9.72
N PRO A 121 -10.66 -8.14 -10.91
CA PRO A 121 -11.62 -7.12 -11.34
C PRO A 121 -13.01 -7.30 -10.72
N THR A 122 -13.15 -7.00 -9.43
CA THR A 122 -14.42 -6.98 -8.68
C THR A 122 -14.59 -5.66 -7.90
N SER A 123 -15.68 -5.52 -7.15
CA SER A 123 -15.84 -4.44 -6.15
C SER A 123 -14.76 -4.48 -5.07
N LYS A 124 -14.19 -3.32 -4.71
CA LYS A 124 -13.28 -3.18 -3.56
C LYS A 124 -13.91 -3.57 -2.23
N VAL A 125 -15.23 -3.50 -2.11
CA VAL A 125 -15.95 -3.99 -0.92
C VAL A 125 -15.64 -5.48 -0.69
N ARG A 126 -15.59 -6.27 -1.76
CA ARG A 126 -15.23 -7.70 -1.67
C ARG A 126 -13.77 -7.87 -1.23
N HIS A 127 -12.84 -7.12 -1.84
CA HIS A 127 -11.43 -7.16 -1.46
C HIS A 127 -11.22 -6.84 0.02
N ILE A 128 -11.78 -5.73 0.51
CA ILE A 128 -11.62 -5.30 1.89
C ILE A 128 -12.24 -6.30 2.88
N LYS A 129 -13.41 -6.87 2.56
CA LYS A 129 -14.02 -7.93 3.39
C LYS A 129 -13.15 -9.19 3.46
N GLN A 130 -12.52 -9.61 2.35
CA GLN A 130 -11.62 -10.76 2.37
C GLN A 130 -10.33 -10.49 3.15
N ILE A 131 -9.77 -9.28 3.02
CA ILE A 131 -8.60 -8.86 3.82
C ILE A 131 -8.94 -8.81 5.30
N ALA A 132 -10.08 -8.22 5.68
CA ALA A 132 -10.55 -8.19 7.06
C ALA A 132 -10.70 -9.60 7.64
N LYS A 133 -11.33 -10.51 6.88
CA LYS A 133 -11.48 -11.92 7.25
C LYS A 133 -10.13 -12.62 7.42
N LYS A 134 -9.19 -12.41 6.50
CA LYS A 134 -7.85 -13.00 6.56
C LYS A 134 -7.03 -12.47 7.74
N PHE A 135 -7.23 -11.20 8.11
CA PHE A 135 -6.56 -10.57 9.24
C PHE A 135 -7.23 -10.81 10.59
N ASP A 136 -8.46 -11.34 10.58
CA ASP A 136 -9.31 -11.51 11.75
C ASP A 136 -9.52 -10.18 12.51
N ILE A 137 -9.97 -9.16 11.79
CA ILE A 137 -10.21 -7.81 12.30
C ILE A 137 -11.55 -7.25 11.80
N ASN A 138 -12.08 -6.28 12.53
CA ASN A 138 -13.28 -5.56 12.12
C ASN A 138 -12.97 -4.53 11.03
N LEU A 139 -14.00 -4.17 10.24
CA LEU A 139 -13.86 -3.19 9.15
C LEU A 139 -13.44 -1.79 9.64
N ASN A 140 -13.92 -1.36 10.81
CA ASN A 140 -13.54 -0.08 11.41
C ASN A 140 -12.09 -0.05 11.90
N GLU A 141 -11.39 -1.19 11.97
CA GLU A 141 -9.97 -1.29 12.34
C GLU A 141 -9.02 -1.16 11.13
N ILE A 142 -9.58 -0.94 9.94
CA ILE A 142 -8.85 -0.79 8.68
C ILE A 142 -8.74 0.68 8.28
N LEU A 143 -7.54 1.08 7.86
CA LEU A 143 -7.27 2.33 7.15
C LEU A 143 -6.97 2.04 5.68
N PHE A 144 -7.76 2.61 4.77
CA PHE A 144 -7.72 2.33 3.34
C PHE A 144 -7.27 3.55 2.52
N PHE A 145 -6.41 3.31 1.52
CA PHE A 145 -5.86 4.31 0.61
C PHE A 145 -6.07 3.90 -0.85
N ASP A 146 -6.64 4.79 -1.65
CA ASP A 146 -7.00 4.55 -3.06
C ASP A 146 -7.10 5.90 -3.79
N ASP A 147 -6.74 5.96 -5.06
CA ASP A 147 -6.83 7.15 -5.90
C ASP A 147 -8.20 7.33 -6.58
N GLU A 148 -9.03 6.29 -6.63
CA GLU A 148 -10.34 6.34 -7.25
C GLU A 148 -11.42 6.74 -6.22
N ASN A 149 -11.99 7.95 -6.39
CA ASN A 149 -13.02 8.48 -5.49
C ASN A 149 -14.24 7.56 -5.32
N ARG A 150 -14.58 6.77 -6.35
CA ARG A 150 -15.66 5.77 -6.30
C ARG A 150 -15.36 4.68 -5.27
N ASN A 151 -14.13 4.15 -5.27
CA ASN A 151 -13.71 3.14 -4.29
C ASN A 151 -13.74 3.74 -2.87
N ILE A 152 -13.28 4.99 -2.71
CA ILE A 152 -13.34 5.69 -1.42
C ILE A 152 -14.76 5.85 -0.90
N HIS A 153 -15.72 6.21 -1.76
CA HIS A 153 -17.12 6.32 -1.39
C HIS A 153 -17.70 4.96 -0.95
N ASP A 154 -17.51 3.92 -1.76
CA ASP A 154 -18.04 2.58 -1.49
C ASP A 154 -17.48 2.00 -0.19
N ILE A 155 -16.18 2.19 0.07
CA ILE A 155 -15.51 1.64 1.26
C ILE A 155 -15.84 2.43 2.54
N ARG A 156 -16.07 3.74 2.45
CA ARG A 156 -16.63 4.52 3.58
C ARG A 156 -18.03 4.04 3.94
N GLY A 157 -18.85 3.68 2.97
CA GLY A 157 -20.22 3.18 3.18
C GLY A 157 -20.31 1.90 4.03
N ILE A 158 -19.21 1.14 4.13
CA ILE A 158 -19.14 -0.08 4.96
C ILE A 158 -18.38 0.13 6.29
N GLY A 159 -18.11 1.38 6.68
CA GLY A 159 -17.52 1.71 7.99
C GLY A 159 -15.99 1.70 8.05
N VAL A 160 -15.30 1.67 6.91
CA VAL A 160 -13.82 1.68 6.84
C VAL A 160 -13.32 3.11 6.67
N THR A 161 -12.32 3.50 7.45
CA THR A 161 -11.68 4.82 7.28
C THR A 161 -10.90 4.84 5.97
N SER A 162 -11.31 5.70 5.03
CA SER A 162 -10.75 5.73 3.68
C SER A 162 -10.25 7.12 3.26
N ILE A 163 -9.07 7.17 2.63
CA ILE A 163 -8.35 8.37 2.20
C ILE A 163 -8.14 8.34 0.69
N LEU A 164 -8.61 9.41 0.02
CA LEU A 164 -8.39 9.61 -1.40
C LEU A 164 -6.93 10.05 -1.64
N VAL A 165 -6.24 9.35 -2.54
CA VAL A 165 -4.83 9.58 -2.87
C VAL A 165 -4.74 10.25 -4.24
N ASN A 166 -4.37 11.53 -4.32
CA ASN A 166 -4.40 12.24 -5.61
C ASN A 166 -3.12 12.05 -6.45
N ASN A 167 -1.95 11.98 -5.81
CA ASN A 167 -0.64 12.00 -6.50
C ASN A 167 0.30 10.95 -5.90
N GLY A 168 -0.22 9.76 -5.63
CA GLY A 168 0.51 8.71 -4.94
C GLY A 168 0.62 8.89 -3.43
N MET A 169 1.01 7.79 -2.78
CA MET A 169 1.21 7.76 -1.35
C MET A 169 2.43 8.60 -0.94
N THR A 170 2.20 9.45 0.07
CA THR A 170 3.23 10.26 0.73
C THR A 170 3.10 10.13 2.25
N VAL A 171 4.16 10.50 2.98
CA VAL A 171 4.11 10.54 4.45
C VAL A 171 2.97 11.45 4.94
N LYS A 172 2.73 12.56 4.23
CA LYS A 172 1.63 13.48 4.54
C LYS A 172 0.27 12.79 4.44
N VAL A 173 0.02 12.06 3.36
CA VAL A 173 -1.23 11.32 3.13
C VAL A 173 -1.43 10.24 4.21
N LEU A 174 -0.37 9.52 4.59
CA LEU A 174 -0.45 8.56 5.70
C LEU A 174 -0.85 9.25 7.01
N HIS A 175 -0.21 10.37 7.34
CA HIS A 175 -0.46 11.11 8.58
C HIS A 175 -1.89 11.69 8.62
N GLU A 176 -2.39 12.21 7.49
CA GLU A 176 -3.79 12.62 7.34
C GLU A 176 -4.74 11.43 7.56
N GLY A 177 -4.40 10.26 7.03
CA GLY A 177 -5.13 9.02 7.27
C GLY A 177 -5.20 8.61 8.73
N LEU A 178 -4.06 8.62 9.42
CA LEU A 178 -3.99 8.32 10.86
C LEU A 178 -4.79 9.31 11.70
N LYS A 179 -4.75 10.61 11.36
CA LYS A 179 -5.56 11.64 12.03
C LYS A 179 -7.06 11.41 11.84
N LYS A 180 -7.49 11.12 10.61
CA LYS A 180 -8.89 10.82 10.32
C LYS A 180 -9.36 9.55 11.04
N PHE A 181 -8.53 8.51 11.03
CA PHE A 181 -8.78 7.27 11.77
C PHE A 181 -8.98 7.54 13.26
N ASN A 182 -8.09 8.34 13.87
CA ASN A 182 -8.22 8.71 15.28
C ASN A 182 -9.55 9.42 15.60
N ASN A 183 -9.98 10.34 14.75
CA ASN A 183 -11.26 11.04 14.93
C ASN A 183 -12.44 10.08 14.84
N ASN A 184 -12.49 9.24 13.81
CA ASN A 184 -13.55 8.24 13.65
C ASN A 184 -13.63 7.29 14.85
N MET A 185 -12.48 6.86 15.39
CA MET A 185 -12.44 5.98 16.56
C MET A 185 -12.83 6.69 17.85
N LYS A 186 -12.63 8.02 17.97
CA LYS A 186 -13.17 8.79 19.09
C LYS A 186 -14.70 8.77 19.05
N ASP A 187 -15.31 8.97 17.90
CA ASP A 187 -16.77 9.01 17.76
C ASP A 187 -17.43 7.65 18.10
N ILE A 188 -16.71 6.54 17.92
CA ILE A 188 -17.19 5.18 18.25
C ILE A 188 -17.12 4.88 19.75
N TYR A 189 -16.13 5.44 20.45
CA TYR A 189 -15.86 5.17 21.87
C TYR A 189 -16.19 6.35 22.80
N SER A 190 -16.87 7.38 22.28
CA SER A 190 -17.47 8.46 23.08
C SER A 190 -18.84 8.04 23.57
#